data_AF-A0A2P6P906-F1
#
_entry.id   AF-A0A2P6P906-F1
#
_cell.length_a   1.000
_cell.length_b   1.000
_cell.length_c   1.000
_cell.angle_alpha   90.00
_cell.angle_beta   90.00
_cell.angle_gamma   90.00
#
_symmetry.space_group_name_H-M   'P 1'
#
loop_
_entity.id
_entity.type
_entity.pdbx_description
1 polymer ?
#
loop_
_entity_poly.entity_id
_entity_poly.type
_entity_poly.pdbx_seq_one_letter_code
_entity_poly.pdbx_strand_id
1 'polypeptide(L)' 'MAPVVMEEVYQAVHSIGPLKAPGPDGLHAVFYHFYWNQVREPLFKLVSDFFHT' A
#
# COMPACT_ATOMS: atom_id res chain seq x y z
N MET A 1 -4.94 16.16 10.56
CA MET A 1 -5.32 14.76 10.26
C MET A 1 -4.77 13.86 11.35
N ALA A 2 -5.39 12.70 11.59
CA ALA A 2 -4.77 11.68 12.43
C ALA A 2 -3.49 11.15 11.74
N PRO A 3 -2.45 10.76 12.50
CA PRO A 3 -1.24 10.20 11.92
C PRO A 3 -1.54 8.84 11.25
N VAL A 4 -0.97 8.61 10.07
CA VAL A 4 -1.04 7.31 9.38
C VAL A 4 -0.29 6.27 10.20
N VAL A 5 -0.90 5.11 10.45
CA VAL A 5 -0.22 3.97 11.10
C VAL A 5 -0.03 2.79 10.14
N MET A 6 1.03 2.00 10.35
CA MET A 6 1.38 0.91 9.43
C MET A 6 0.29 -0.15 9.30
N GLU A 7 -0.44 -0.40 10.38
CA GLU A 7 -1.57 -1.34 10.38
C GLU A 7 -2.68 -0.88 9.43
N GLU A 8 -3.00 0.42 9.40
CA GLU A 8 -4.02 0.96 8.48
C GLU A 8 -3.59 0.80 7.02
N VAL A 9 -2.31 1.02 6.72
CA VAL A 9 -1.78 0.81 5.36
C VAL A 9 -1.82 -0.66 4.97
N TYR A 10 -1.45 -1.56 5.88
CA TYR A 10 -1.51 -3.00 5.65
C TYR A 10 -2.94 -3.46 5.35
N GLN A 11 -3.90 -3.07 6.19
CA GLN A 11 -5.30 -3.43 6.01
C GLN A 11 -5.88 -2.84 4.72
N ALA A 12 -5.54 -1.58 4.39
CA ALA A 12 -5.96 -0.95 3.14
C ALA A 12 -5.44 -1.73 1.92
N VAL A 13 -4.15 -2.10 1.91
CA VAL A 13 -3.54 -2.90 0.83
C VAL A 13 -4.20 -4.28 0.72
N HIS A 14 -4.42 -4.97 1.84
CA HIS A 14 -5.05 -6.30 1.86
C HIS A 14 -6.57 -6.29 1.60
N SER A 15 -7.21 -5.13 1.67
CA SER A 15 -8.62 -4.97 1.28
C SER A 15 -8.82 -4.98 -0.25
N ILE A 16 -7.77 -4.75 -1.02
CA ILE A 16 -7.81 -4.76 -2.49
C ILE A 16 -7.80 -6.21 -2.98
N GLY A 17 -8.76 -6.58 -3.82
CA GLY A 17 -8.78 -7.91 -4.42
C GLY A 17 -7.48 -8.20 -5.19
N PRO A 18 -6.84 -9.38 -5.01
CA PRO A 18 -5.47 -9.63 -5.49
C PRO A 18 -5.30 -9.49 -7.00
N LEU A 19 -6.32 -9.90 -7.76
CA LEU A 19 -6.35 -9.86 -9.23
C LEU A 19 -7.27 -8.74 -9.77
N LYS A 20 -7.45 -7.66 -9.01
CA LYS A 20 -8.10 -6.44 -9.54
C LYS A 20 -7.27 -5.85 -10.67
N ALA A 21 -7.93 -5.08 -11.54
CA ALA A 21 -7.30 -4.43 -12.68
C ALA A 21 -6.06 -3.63 -12.21
N PRO A 22 -4.92 -3.76 -12.90
CA PRO A 22 -3.69 -3.07 -12.53
C PRO A 22 -3.81 -1.57 -12.78
N GLY A 23 -3.01 -0.79 -12.04
CA GLY A 23 -2.86 0.64 -12.29
C GLY A 23 -2.03 0.91 -13.55
N PRO A 24 -1.73 2.20 -13.84
CA PRO A 24 -0.80 2.60 -14.90
C PRO A 24 0.62 2.02 -14.76
N ASP A 25 0.96 1.52 -13.58
CA ASP A 25 2.23 0.83 -13.27
C ASP A 25 2.28 -0.63 -13.75
N GLY A 26 1.14 -1.21 -14.15
CA GLY A 26 1.01 -2.60 -14.58
C GLY A 26 1.07 -3.62 -13.43
N LEU A 27 1.10 -3.20 -12.17
CA LEU A 27 1.18 -4.10 -11.02
C LEU A 27 -0.23 -4.43 -10.50
N HIS A 28 -0.47 -5.73 -10.30
CA HIS A 28 -1.67 -6.20 -9.60
C HIS A 28 -1.47 -6.09 -8.09
N ALA A 29 -2.56 -5.94 -7.32
CA ALA A 29 -2.51 -5.83 -5.85
C ALA A 29 -1.79 -7.01 -5.17
N VAL A 30 -1.88 -8.20 -5.78
CA VAL A 30 -1.17 -9.41 -5.34
C VAL A 30 0.34 -9.23 -5.18
N PHE A 31 0.97 -8.32 -5.95
CA PHE A 31 2.38 -7.97 -5.78
C PHE A 31 2.64 -7.42 -4.36
N TYR A 32 1.83 -6.46 -3.91
CA TYR A 32 1.98 -5.84 -2.59
C TYR A 32 1.64 -6.81 -1.46
N HIS A 33 0.72 -7.76 -1.68
CA HIS A 33 0.40 -8.82 -0.72
C HIS A 33 1.59 -9.76 -0.52
N PHE A 34 2.16 -10.29 -1.61
CA PHE A 34 3.25 -11.26 -1.54
C PHE A 34 4.58 -10.66 -1.11
N TYR A 35 4.88 -9.43 -1.55
CA TYR A 35 6.14 -8.75 -1.27
C TYR A 35 6.04 -7.73 -0.12
N TRP A 36 5.01 -7.84 0.73
CA TRP A 36 4.75 -6.88 1.82
C TRP A 36 6.00 -6.58 2.65
N ASN A 37 6.73 -7.60 3.07
CA ASN A 37 7.92 -7.42 3.91
C ASN A 37 9.06 -6.64 3.23
N GLN A 38 9.10 -6.66 1.90
CA GLN A 38 10.08 -5.92 1.10
C GLN A 38 9.62 -4.49 0.81
N VAL A 39 8.32 -4.27 0.61
CA VAL A 39 7.79 -2.98 0.13
C VAL A 39 7.13 -2.12 1.21
N ARG A 40 6.85 -2.65 2.41
CA ARG A 40 6.07 -1.95 3.44
C ARG A 40 6.68 -0.62 3.89
N GLU A 41 8.00 -0.54 4.06
CA GLU A 41 8.68 0.66 4.55
C GLU A 41 8.60 1.81 3.54
N PRO A 42 9.03 1.64 2.26
CA PRO A 42 8.90 2.70 1.27
C PRO A 42 7.44 3.05 0.97
N LEU A 43 6.53 2.07 0.98
CA LEU A 43 5.10 2.31 0.75
C LEU A 43 4.48 3.13 1.90
N PHE A 44 4.77 2.78 3.15
CA PHE A 44 4.30 3.54 4.30
C PHE A 44 4.83 4.97 4.29
N LYS A 45 6.12 5.17 3.95
CA LYS A 45 6.69 6.50 3.81
C LYS A 45 5.96 7.32 2.74
N LEU A 46 5.72 6.74 1.56
CA LEU A 46 5.00 7.41 0.47
C LEU A 46 3.60 7.85 0.91
N VAL A 47 2.84 6.95 1.55
CA VAL A 47 1.48 7.25 2.02
C VAL A 47 1.52 8.31 3.13
N SER A 48 2.46 8.21 4.07
CA SER A 48 2.64 9.22 5.10
C SER A 48 2.93 10.59 4.48
N ASP A 49 3.91 10.69 3.58
CA ASP A 49 4.30 11.95 2.94
C ASP A 49 3.12 12.59 2.16
N PHE A 50 2.26 11.77 1.52
CA PHE A 50 1.07 12.25 0.81
C PHE A 50 0.07 12.97 1.74
N PHE A 51 -0.16 12.48 2.96
CA PHE A 51 -1.10 13.09 3.90
C PHE A 51 -0.51 14.24 4.74
N HIS A 52 0.80 14.49 4.62
CA HIS A 52 1.49 15.62 5.26
C HIS A 52 1.75 16.80 4.31
N THR A 53 1.28 16.71 3.05
CA THR A 53 1.35 17.76 2.02
C THR A 53 -0.05 18.27 1.70
#